data_AF-A0A540MWM0-F1
#
_entry.id   AF-A0A540MWM0-F1
#
_cell.length_a   1.000
_cell.length_b   1.000
_cell.length_c   1.000
_cell.angle_alpha   90.00
_cell.angle_beta   90.00
_cell.angle_gamma   90.00
#
_symmetry.space_group_name_H-M   'P 1'
#
loop_
_entity.id
_entity.type
_entity.pdbx_description
1 polymer ?
#
loop_
_entity_poly.entity_id
_entity_poly.type
_entity_poly.pdbx_seq_one_letter_code
_entity_poly.pdbx_strand_id
1 'polypeptide(L)'
;MEAAAFALSQDTYLDRLISTLRLELETLYNLDARNIIFSNVGLIGCIPFQKGLHLVAKGSCAGKLNQLAEKYNEKLKILLETLNIDLEGANFICADTYRMLQDITQNYVSYGFENANSGCCSMDGLGGGIIHVRDGLNFVQTNQSQQLGFKGFSPPYLSPTTAVPKVLQGVNYASGGGGILNHTGKIFGGRLNMDEQLDFFANTRQDIISSIDLPAALQLLTKALFSVTMGSNDFINNYLTPVISAPEQKLIPPETFVGILISRYRLQLTRLYNLGARKILVTNVGPIGCIPYERDTNLDAGDSCVEKPNQLAQLFNPELKSLLTELNANLEGSKFVYADVYGIVNDITQKYISFGFVNANSACCHVAGRFGGLIPCGPPSKVCRERSKYVFWDPYHPSDAANVIIARRLLYGDSNDISPINVLQLIQS
;
A
#
# COMPACT_ATOMS: atom_id res chain seq x y z
N MET A 1 -39.97 -11.29 -25.63
CA MET A 1 -38.93 -11.33 -26.69
C MET A 1 -37.72 -10.48 -26.34
N GLU A 2 -37.86 -9.18 -26.09
CA GLU A 2 -36.71 -8.27 -25.86
C GLU A 2 -35.76 -8.71 -24.73
N ALA A 3 -36.28 -9.18 -23.59
CA ALA A 3 -35.43 -9.66 -22.49
C ALA A 3 -34.56 -10.87 -22.86
N ALA A 4 -35.04 -11.75 -23.74
CA ALA A 4 -34.27 -12.89 -24.25
C ALA A 4 -33.21 -12.45 -25.27
N ALA A 5 -33.54 -11.50 -26.15
CA ALA A 5 -32.58 -10.91 -27.10
C ALA A 5 -31.46 -10.15 -26.38
N PHE A 6 -31.78 -9.47 -25.27
CA PHE A 6 -30.80 -8.78 -24.42
C PHE A 6 -29.90 -9.76 -23.63
N ALA A 7 -30.44 -10.90 -23.18
CA ALA A 7 -29.62 -11.95 -22.56
C ALA A 7 -28.67 -12.61 -23.57
N LEU A 8 -29.16 -12.90 -24.79
CA LEU A 8 -28.37 -13.46 -25.89
C LEU A 8 -27.21 -12.54 -26.31
N SER A 9 -27.41 -11.21 -26.33
CA SER A 9 -26.33 -10.27 -26.65
C SER A 9 -25.27 -10.16 -25.55
N GLN A 10 -25.65 -10.33 -24.28
CA GLN A 10 -24.72 -10.36 -23.15
C GLN A 10 -23.84 -11.62 -23.13
N ASP A 11 -24.42 -12.80 -23.31
CA ASP A 11 -23.62 -14.04 -23.33
C ASP A 11 -22.67 -14.07 -24.54
N THR A 12 -23.15 -13.64 -25.72
CA THR A 12 -22.30 -13.46 -26.92
C THR A 12 -21.15 -12.47 -26.70
N TYR A 13 -21.35 -11.44 -25.88
CA TYR A 13 -20.29 -10.47 -25.53
C TYR A 13 -19.25 -11.09 -24.58
N LEU A 14 -19.69 -11.81 -23.54
CA LEU A 14 -18.79 -12.51 -22.63
C LEU A 14 -17.95 -13.58 -23.35
N ASP A 15 -18.55 -14.34 -24.27
CA ASP A 15 -17.85 -15.36 -25.05
C ASP A 15 -16.74 -14.78 -25.92
N ARG A 16 -16.94 -13.60 -26.51
CA ARG A 16 -15.87 -12.87 -27.22
C ARG A 16 -14.76 -12.43 -26.26
N LEU A 17 -15.12 -11.91 -25.09
CA LEU A 17 -14.14 -11.39 -24.13
C LEU A 17 -13.25 -12.51 -23.56
N ILE A 18 -13.85 -13.67 -23.28
CA ILE A 18 -13.16 -14.91 -22.89
C ILE A 18 -12.29 -15.47 -24.03
N SER A 19 -12.77 -15.39 -25.28
CA SER A 19 -11.99 -15.82 -26.46
C SER A 19 -10.78 -14.91 -26.71
N THR A 20 -10.90 -13.60 -26.53
CA THR A 20 -9.77 -12.66 -26.58
C THR A 20 -8.77 -12.95 -25.47
N LEU A 21 -9.25 -13.13 -24.23
CA LEU A 21 -8.38 -13.45 -23.10
C LEU A 21 -7.61 -14.75 -23.33
N ARG A 22 -8.24 -15.80 -23.90
CA ARG A 22 -7.55 -17.04 -24.28
C ARG A 22 -6.30 -16.79 -25.13
N LEU A 23 -6.43 -15.97 -26.18
CA LEU A 23 -5.33 -15.64 -27.09
C LEU A 23 -4.21 -14.85 -26.38
N GLU A 24 -4.56 -13.97 -25.43
CA GLU A 24 -3.59 -13.24 -24.62
C GLU A 24 -2.80 -14.19 -23.69
N LEU A 25 -3.47 -15.18 -23.07
CA LEU A 25 -2.84 -16.18 -22.21
C LEU A 25 -1.92 -17.12 -22.98
N GLU A 26 -2.36 -17.60 -24.14
CA GLU A 26 -1.54 -18.40 -25.06
C GLU A 26 -0.33 -17.60 -25.55
N THR A 27 -0.49 -16.28 -25.79
CA THR A 27 0.63 -15.39 -26.13
C THR A 27 1.63 -15.24 -24.98
N LEU A 28 1.16 -15.07 -23.74
CA LEU A 28 2.03 -14.99 -22.56
C LEU A 28 2.78 -16.33 -22.33
N TYR A 29 2.10 -17.46 -22.50
CA TYR A 29 2.74 -18.79 -22.45
C TYR A 29 3.84 -18.96 -23.51
N ASN A 30 3.61 -18.47 -24.73
CA ASN A 30 4.62 -18.46 -25.79
C ASN A 30 5.81 -17.53 -25.50
N LEU A 31 5.70 -16.63 -24.51
CA LEU A 31 6.77 -15.80 -23.96
C LEU A 31 7.37 -16.39 -22.66
N ASP A 32 7.23 -17.70 -22.45
CA ASP A 32 7.75 -18.48 -21.31
C ASP A 32 7.10 -18.17 -19.94
N ALA A 33 5.92 -17.52 -19.93
CA ALA A 33 5.16 -17.32 -18.70
C ALA A 33 4.43 -18.60 -18.26
N ARG A 34 5.06 -19.38 -17.37
CA ARG A 34 4.53 -20.67 -16.86
C ARG A 34 3.59 -20.55 -15.67
N ASN A 35 3.68 -19.49 -14.87
CA ASN A 35 2.85 -19.30 -13.67
C ASN A 35 2.19 -17.92 -13.73
N ILE A 36 0.85 -17.86 -13.78
CA ILE A 36 0.12 -16.59 -13.87
C ILE A 36 -1.13 -16.65 -12.97
N ILE A 37 -1.35 -15.62 -12.17
CA ILE A 37 -2.50 -15.53 -11.27
C ILE A 37 -3.49 -14.51 -11.84
N PHE A 38 -4.75 -14.93 -11.99
CA PHE A 38 -5.85 -14.10 -12.48
C PHE A 38 -6.85 -13.82 -11.38
N SER A 39 -7.13 -12.55 -11.14
CA SER A 39 -8.21 -12.11 -10.24
C SER A 39 -9.55 -12.21 -10.95
N ASN A 40 -10.59 -12.62 -10.23
CA ASN A 40 -11.96 -12.56 -10.73
C ASN A 40 -12.50 -11.11 -10.71
N VAL A 41 -13.58 -10.86 -11.47
CA VAL A 41 -14.25 -9.55 -11.51
C VAL A 41 -15.24 -9.44 -10.36
N GLY A 42 -15.06 -8.43 -9.51
CA GLY A 42 -15.96 -8.18 -8.37
C GLY A 42 -17.35 -7.70 -8.77
N LEU A 43 -18.19 -7.40 -7.77
CA LEU A 43 -19.56 -6.89 -7.94
C LEU A 43 -19.57 -5.47 -8.53
N ILE A 44 -19.36 -5.33 -9.84
CA ILE A 44 -19.28 -4.03 -10.53
C ILE A 44 -20.56 -3.19 -10.35
N GLY A 45 -21.73 -3.81 -10.19
CA GLY A 45 -22.99 -3.12 -9.89
C GLY A 45 -23.06 -2.55 -8.46
N CYS A 46 -22.10 -2.87 -7.59
CA CYS A 46 -21.95 -2.28 -6.27
C CYS A 46 -20.97 -1.09 -6.22
N ILE A 47 -20.27 -0.77 -7.32
CA ILE A 47 -19.35 0.38 -7.37
C ILE A 47 -20.18 1.69 -7.28
N PRO A 48 -19.81 2.68 -6.44
CA PRO A 48 -20.59 3.92 -6.27
C PRO A 48 -20.91 4.65 -7.58
N PHE A 49 -19.96 4.70 -8.51
CA PHE A 49 -20.16 5.25 -9.85
C PHE A 49 -21.27 4.51 -10.63
N GLN A 50 -21.27 3.17 -10.62
CA GLN A 50 -22.27 2.35 -11.29
C GLN A 50 -23.64 2.42 -10.59
N LYS A 51 -23.68 2.53 -9.26
CA LYS A 51 -24.92 2.79 -8.50
C LYS A 51 -25.54 4.14 -8.90
N GLY A 52 -24.72 5.17 -9.07
CA GLY A 52 -25.16 6.49 -9.57
C GLY A 52 -25.68 6.42 -11.01
N LEU A 53 -24.95 5.75 -11.90
CA LEU A 53 -25.32 5.61 -13.31
C LEU A 53 -26.66 4.86 -13.52
N HIS A 54 -26.94 3.87 -12.66
CA HIS A 54 -28.14 3.04 -12.72
C HIS A 54 -29.25 3.45 -11.73
N LEU A 55 -29.12 4.62 -11.09
CA LEU A 55 -30.12 5.19 -10.15
C LEU A 55 -30.57 4.20 -9.07
N VAL A 56 -29.62 3.44 -8.51
CA VAL A 56 -29.91 2.36 -7.57
C VAL A 56 -30.13 2.90 -6.16
N ALA A 57 -31.14 2.37 -5.46
CA ALA A 57 -31.46 2.76 -4.08
C ALA A 57 -30.26 2.60 -3.12
N LYS A 58 -30.17 3.49 -2.11
CA LYS A 58 -29.12 3.47 -1.09
C LYS A 58 -29.10 2.10 -0.38
N GLY A 59 -27.94 1.46 -0.32
CA GLY A 59 -27.77 0.10 0.19
C GLY A 59 -27.92 -1.03 -0.85
N SER A 60 -28.57 -0.79 -1.98
CA SER A 60 -28.73 -1.79 -3.06
C SER A 60 -27.62 -1.71 -4.12
N CYS A 61 -27.51 -2.72 -4.99
CA CYS A 61 -26.57 -2.77 -6.12
C CYS A 61 -27.29 -3.07 -7.44
N ALA A 62 -26.69 -2.72 -8.59
CA ALA A 62 -27.24 -3.01 -9.91
C ALA A 62 -27.14 -4.52 -10.24
N GLY A 63 -28.15 -5.30 -9.84
CA GLY A 63 -28.13 -6.76 -9.90
C GLY A 63 -27.80 -7.36 -11.28
N LYS A 64 -28.27 -6.74 -12.37
CA LYS A 64 -27.96 -7.19 -13.75
C LYS A 64 -26.46 -7.10 -14.09
N LEU A 65 -25.73 -6.12 -13.55
CA LEU A 65 -24.28 -6.01 -13.74
C LEU A 65 -23.52 -7.05 -12.90
N ASN A 66 -24.02 -7.36 -11.70
CA ASN A 66 -23.43 -8.39 -10.85
C ASN A 66 -23.61 -9.79 -11.47
N GLN A 67 -24.80 -10.11 -11.99
CA GLN A 67 -25.05 -11.36 -12.74
C GLN A 67 -24.13 -11.50 -13.97
N LEU A 68 -23.80 -10.40 -14.65
CA LEU A 68 -22.87 -10.42 -15.78
C LEU A 68 -21.43 -10.71 -15.34
N ALA A 69 -21.00 -10.16 -14.20
CA ALA A 69 -19.69 -10.45 -13.60
C ALA A 69 -19.59 -11.90 -13.09
N GLU A 70 -20.65 -12.44 -12.48
CA GLU A 70 -20.72 -13.85 -12.06
C GLU A 70 -20.55 -14.79 -13.25
N LYS A 71 -21.35 -14.60 -14.32
CA LYS A 71 -21.21 -15.37 -15.57
C LYS A 71 -19.82 -15.25 -16.21
N TYR A 72 -19.20 -14.06 -16.15
CA TYR A 72 -17.84 -13.87 -16.64
C TYR A 72 -16.84 -14.70 -15.82
N ASN A 73 -16.95 -14.68 -14.50
CA ASN A 73 -16.04 -15.39 -13.60
C ASN A 73 -16.14 -16.92 -13.75
N GLU A 74 -17.35 -17.46 -13.97
CA GLU A 74 -17.54 -18.88 -14.29
C GLU A 74 -16.80 -19.26 -15.58
N LYS A 75 -16.99 -18.47 -16.65
CA LYS A 75 -16.29 -18.71 -17.94
C LYS A 75 -14.78 -18.52 -17.83
N LEU A 76 -14.31 -17.55 -17.03
CA LEU A 76 -12.89 -17.32 -16.74
C LEU A 76 -12.28 -18.53 -16.04
N LYS A 77 -12.93 -19.07 -15.01
CA LYS A 77 -12.46 -20.27 -14.31
C LYS A 77 -12.31 -21.45 -15.27
N ILE A 78 -13.35 -21.72 -16.08
CA ILE A 78 -13.34 -22.79 -17.09
C ILE A 78 -12.20 -22.59 -18.10
N LEU A 79 -11.96 -21.35 -18.56
CA LEU A 79 -10.85 -21.03 -19.46
C LEU A 79 -9.49 -21.37 -18.83
N LEU A 80 -9.24 -20.96 -17.59
CA LEU A 80 -7.97 -21.18 -16.91
C LEU A 80 -7.72 -22.68 -16.64
N GLU A 81 -8.76 -23.41 -16.22
CA GLU A 81 -8.72 -24.87 -16.08
C GLU A 81 -8.42 -25.57 -17.41
N THR A 82 -9.04 -25.10 -18.51
CA THR A 82 -8.79 -25.63 -19.86
C THR A 82 -7.36 -25.37 -20.31
N LEU A 83 -6.83 -24.16 -20.11
CA LEU A 83 -5.47 -23.82 -20.52
C LEU A 83 -4.38 -24.54 -19.73
N ASN A 84 -4.62 -24.88 -18.46
CA ASN A 84 -3.70 -25.72 -17.67
C ASN A 84 -3.66 -27.18 -18.16
N ILE A 85 -4.67 -27.62 -18.92
CA ILE A 85 -4.71 -28.94 -19.57
C ILE A 85 -4.09 -28.86 -20.96
N ASP A 86 -4.43 -27.81 -21.73
CA ASP A 86 -4.00 -27.62 -23.13
C ASP A 86 -2.50 -27.23 -23.24
N LEU A 87 -1.92 -26.60 -22.22
CA LEU A 87 -0.56 -26.04 -22.26
C LEU A 87 0.36 -26.70 -21.22
N GLU A 88 1.30 -27.53 -21.69
CA GLU A 88 2.19 -28.31 -20.83
C GLU A 88 3.05 -27.43 -19.90
N GLY A 89 2.96 -27.66 -18.59
CA GLY A 89 3.69 -26.87 -17.60
C GLY A 89 3.15 -25.45 -17.37
N ALA A 90 1.97 -25.11 -17.89
CA ALA A 90 1.23 -23.92 -17.46
C ALA A 90 0.57 -24.14 -16.09
N ASN A 91 0.55 -23.08 -15.29
CA ASN A 91 -0.08 -23.02 -13.97
C ASN A 91 -0.78 -21.66 -13.82
N PHE A 92 -1.96 -21.57 -14.43
CA PHE A 92 -2.84 -20.41 -14.38
C PHE A 92 -3.87 -20.59 -13.26
N ILE A 93 -3.81 -19.72 -12.25
CA ILE A 93 -4.62 -19.86 -11.03
C ILE A 93 -5.62 -18.72 -10.96
N CYS A 94 -6.91 -19.05 -10.83
CA CYS A 94 -7.93 -18.07 -10.48
C CYS A 94 -7.86 -17.76 -8.98
N ALA A 95 -7.50 -16.53 -8.61
CA ALA A 95 -7.57 -16.06 -7.22
C ALA A 95 -9.03 -15.74 -6.87
N ASP A 96 -9.63 -16.58 -6.03
CA ASP A 96 -11.05 -16.46 -5.68
C ASP A 96 -11.33 -15.39 -4.61
N THR A 97 -11.37 -14.14 -5.04
CA THR A 97 -11.86 -13.01 -4.24
C THR A 97 -13.38 -12.99 -4.05
N TYR A 98 -14.15 -13.87 -4.69
CA TYR A 98 -15.62 -13.80 -4.72
C TYR A 98 -16.25 -14.25 -3.41
N ARG A 99 -15.86 -15.39 -2.87
CA ARG A 99 -16.47 -15.92 -1.63
C ARG A 99 -16.24 -15.02 -0.42
N MET A 100 -15.05 -14.42 -0.34
CA MET A 100 -14.72 -13.39 0.65
C MET A 100 -15.58 -12.13 0.46
N LEU A 101 -15.73 -11.62 -0.76
CA LEU A 101 -16.60 -10.48 -1.04
C LEU A 101 -18.09 -10.79 -0.79
N GLN A 102 -18.53 -12.03 -0.98
CA GLN A 102 -19.93 -12.44 -0.80
C GLN A 102 -20.34 -12.41 0.68
N ASP A 103 -19.55 -12.99 1.58
CA ASP A 103 -19.76 -12.88 3.04
C ASP A 103 -19.68 -11.43 3.52
N ILE A 104 -18.69 -10.68 3.03
CA ILE A 104 -18.54 -9.23 3.31
C ILE A 104 -19.77 -8.44 2.87
N THR A 105 -20.34 -8.72 1.69
CA THR A 105 -21.47 -7.95 1.14
C THR A 105 -22.80 -8.33 1.80
N GLN A 106 -23.00 -9.58 2.19
CA GLN A 106 -24.25 -10.03 2.83
C GLN A 106 -24.29 -9.72 4.34
N ASN A 107 -23.15 -9.65 5.01
CA ASN A 107 -23.03 -9.41 6.46
C ASN A 107 -22.27 -8.12 6.80
N TYR A 108 -22.30 -7.12 5.92
CA TYR A 108 -21.45 -5.91 6.01
C TYR A 108 -21.52 -5.20 7.37
N VAL A 109 -22.69 -5.13 8.00
CA VAL A 109 -22.88 -4.54 9.35
C VAL A 109 -22.16 -5.37 10.43
N SER A 110 -22.24 -6.69 10.35
CA SER A 110 -21.63 -7.65 11.29
C SER A 110 -20.10 -7.62 11.28
N TYR A 111 -19.52 -7.23 10.14
CA TYR A 111 -18.08 -7.14 9.92
C TYR A 111 -17.55 -5.69 9.87
N GLY A 112 -18.35 -4.69 10.26
CA GLY A 112 -17.91 -3.28 10.36
C GLY A 112 -17.75 -2.55 9.01
N PHE A 113 -18.23 -3.13 7.91
CA PHE A 113 -18.11 -2.58 6.56
C PHE A 113 -19.22 -1.57 6.24
N GLU A 114 -19.27 -0.44 6.95
CA GLU A 114 -19.87 0.77 6.34
C GLU A 114 -18.93 1.42 5.32
N ASN A 115 -17.60 1.23 5.41
CA ASN A 115 -16.64 1.82 4.49
C ASN A 115 -15.36 0.95 4.31
N ALA A 116 -15.37 -0.05 3.43
CA ALA A 116 -14.12 -0.59 2.89
C ALA A 116 -14.20 -1.04 1.42
N ASN A 117 -13.14 -0.67 0.70
CA ASN A 117 -12.56 -1.32 -0.50
C ASN A 117 -13.31 -1.32 -1.84
N SER A 118 -12.55 -0.95 -2.87
CA SER A 118 -12.41 -1.76 -4.08
C SER A 118 -10.94 -2.16 -4.22
N GLY A 119 -10.66 -3.47 -4.19
CA GLY A 119 -9.29 -3.98 -4.38
C GLY A 119 -9.01 -4.29 -5.85
N CYS A 120 -7.84 -3.87 -6.35
CA CYS A 120 -6.98 -4.62 -7.30
C CYS A 120 -5.61 -3.92 -7.48
N CYS A 121 -5.07 -3.36 -6.40
CA CYS A 121 -3.76 -2.68 -6.34
C CYS A 121 -3.30 -2.69 -4.87
N SER A 122 -2.88 -3.84 -4.34
CA SER A 122 -2.16 -3.88 -3.06
C SER A 122 -0.71 -3.42 -3.27
N MET A 123 -0.57 -2.15 -3.61
CA MET A 123 0.70 -1.45 -3.63
C MET A 123 1.00 -0.96 -2.22
N ASP A 124 1.57 -1.85 -1.42
CA ASP A 124 2.25 -1.46 -0.18
C ASP A 124 3.63 -0.84 -0.52
N GLY A 125 3.62 0.15 -1.42
CA GLY A 125 4.77 0.96 -1.82
C GLY A 125 4.87 2.20 -0.95
N LEU A 126 5.32 2.02 0.29
CA LEU A 126 5.56 3.10 1.28
C LEU A 126 4.31 3.94 1.66
N GLY A 127 3.11 3.44 1.37
CA GLY A 127 1.83 4.11 1.68
C GLY A 127 1.29 3.91 3.10
N GLY A 128 1.88 3.02 3.90
CA GLY A 128 1.61 2.87 5.33
C GLY A 128 2.15 1.58 5.96
N GLY A 129 2.14 1.53 7.29
CA GLY A 129 2.05 0.30 8.08
C GLY A 129 3.34 -0.44 8.47
N ILE A 130 3.31 -0.98 9.69
CA ILE A 130 4.39 -1.70 10.37
C ILE A 130 3.93 -3.12 10.71
N ILE A 131 4.80 -4.14 10.68
CA ILE A 131 5.14 -5.04 11.83
C ILE A 131 5.78 -6.35 11.33
N HIS A 132 7.00 -6.62 11.77
CA HIS A 132 7.70 -7.88 11.56
C HIS A 132 8.02 -8.55 12.90
N VAL A 133 7.35 -9.66 13.18
CA VAL A 133 7.60 -10.49 14.36
C VAL A 133 8.15 -11.84 13.89
N ARG A 134 9.43 -12.15 14.13
CA ARG A 134 9.90 -13.55 14.10
C ARG A 134 11.31 -13.79 14.63
N ASP A 135 11.49 -14.99 15.17
CA ASP A 135 12.78 -15.61 15.48
C ASP A 135 13.42 -16.24 14.23
N GLY A 136 14.74 -16.47 14.29
CA GLY A 136 15.54 -16.86 13.12
C GLY A 136 15.46 -18.33 12.67
N LEU A 137 16.10 -18.59 11.52
CA LEU A 137 16.50 -19.87 10.90
C LEU A 137 15.63 -20.49 9.77
N ASN A 138 16.34 -20.67 8.64
CA ASN A 138 16.16 -21.56 7.48
C ASN A 138 15.15 -21.18 6.37
N PHE A 139 15.55 -21.46 5.12
CA PHE A 139 15.47 -20.54 3.96
C PHE A 139 14.77 -21.10 2.69
N VAL A 140 14.69 -20.24 1.65
CA VAL A 140 14.27 -20.44 0.23
C VAL A 140 12.75 -20.22 0.03
N GLN A 141 12.23 -19.27 -0.77
CA GLN A 141 12.76 -18.27 -1.74
C GLN A 141 11.78 -17.03 -1.75
N THR A 142 11.90 -15.89 -2.46
CA THR A 142 12.73 -15.41 -3.60
C THR A 142 13.33 -14.00 -3.44
N ASN A 143 14.39 -13.78 -4.21
CA ASN A 143 15.19 -12.63 -4.65
C ASN A 143 15.33 -11.29 -3.88
N GLN A 144 14.52 -10.86 -2.90
CA GLN A 144 14.88 -9.72 -2.01
C GLN A 144 14.50 -9.89 -0.54
N SER A 145 13.39 -10.57 -0.24
CA SER A 145 13.18 -11.18 1.08
C SER A 145 14.25 -12.23 1.41
N GLN A 146 14.95 -12.72 0.39
CA GLN A 146 16.06 -13.69 0.46
C GLN A 146 17.19 -13.34 1.43
N GLN A 147 17.52 -12.06 1.63
CA GLN A 147 18.70 -11.70 2.42
C GLN A 147 18.43 -11.60 3.94
N LEU A 148 17.17 -11.73 4.38
CA LEU A 148 16.76 -11.61 5.79
C LEU A 148 16.05 -12.85 6.37
N GLY A 149 15.85 -13.91 5.59
CA GLY A 149 15.35 -15.21 6.10
C GLY A 149 13.85 -15.27 6.42
N PHE A 150 13.04 -14.35 5.88
CA PHE A 150 11.59 -14.37 6.08
C PHE A 150 10.89 -15.47 5.27
N LYS A 151 9.93 -16.18 5.89
CA LYS A 151 9.17 -17.29 5.27
C LYS A 151 7.86 -16.85 4.57
N GLY A 152 7.75 -15.57 4.21
CA GLY A 152 6.57 -14.97 3.56
C GLY A 152 6.35 -13.51 3.97
N PHE A 153 5.38 -12.86 3.32
CA PHE A 153 4.95 -11.50 3.67
C PHE A 153 4.09 -11.50 4.95
N SER A 154 4.18 -10.43 5.75
CA SER A 154 3.23 -10.16 6.85
C SER A 154 1.83 -9.91 6.25
N PRO A 155 0.80 -10.72 6.56
CA PRO A 155 -0.54 -10.51 6.02
C PRO A 155 -1.19 -9.25 6.63
N PRO A 156 -2.10 -8.55 5.91
CA PRO A 156 -2.85 -7.43 6.47
C PRO A 156 -3.69 -7.85 7.69
N TYR A 157 -3.74 -7.04 8.74
CA TYR A 157 -4.48 -7.32 9.99
C TYR A 157 -5.97 -7.58 9.71
N LEU A 158 -6.59 -6.78 8.85
CA LEU A 158 -8.00 -6.94 8.45
C LEU A 158 -8.22 -8.02 7.37
N SER A 159 -7.21 -8.81 7.01
CA SER A 159 -7.40 -9.97 6.12
C SER A 159 -8.04 -11.12 6.91
N PRO A 160 -9.13 -11.75 6.42
CA PRO A 160 -9.74 -12.92 7.06
C PRO A 160 -8.80 -14.14 7.07
N THR A 161 -7.68 -14.09 6.35
CA THR A 161 -6.66 -15.14 6.34
C THR A 161 -5.60 -14.96 7.43
N THR A 162 -5.65 -13.88 8.22
CA THR A 162 -4.72 -13.57 9.33
C THR A 162 -5.16 -14.29 10.61
N ALA A 163 -4.95 -15.61 10.64
CA ALA A 163 -5.19 -16.44 11.82
C ALA A 163 -3.96 -16.45 12.75
N VAL A 164 -4.16 -16.80 14.04
CA VAL A 164 -3.14 -16.80 15.12
C VAL A 164 -1.76 -17.36 14.73
N PRO A 165 -1.62 -18.49 14.00
CA PRO A 165 -0.30 -18.99 13.59
C PRO A 165 0.48 -18.06 12.66
N LYS A 166 -0.21 -17.14 11.94
CA LYS A 166 0.39 -16.07 11.13
C LYS A 166 0.61 -14.77 11.92
N VAL A 167 0.02 -14.62 13.10
CA VAL A 167 0.21 -13.43 13.95
C VAL A 167 1.58 -13.46 14.64
N LEU A 168 2.00 -14.64 15.11
CA LEU A 168 3.37 -14.94 15.60
C LEU A 168 4.48 -14.73 14.54
N GLN A 169 4.09 -14.38 13.32
CA GLN A 169 4.90 -14.39 12.11
C GLN A 169 5.05 -12.98 11.49
N GLY A 170 4.45 -11.95 12.10
CA GLY A 170 4.35 -10.59 11.57
C GLY A 170 2.98 -10.31 10.95
N VAL A 171 2.52 -9.07 11.03
CA VAL A 171 1.18 -8.62 10.57
C VAL A 171 1.36 -7.22 9.99
N ASN A 172 0.65 -6.88 8.91
CA ASN A 172 0.69 -5.54 8.33
C ASN A 172 -0.56 -4.74 8.74
N TYR A 173 -0.39 -3.55 9.32
CA TYR A 173 -1.48 -2.67 9.74
C TYR A 173 -1.61 -1.45 8.82
N ALA A 174 -0.92 -1.46 7.68
CA ALA A 174 -0.97 -0.43 6.65
C ALA A 174 -2.39 -0.05 6.27
N SER A 175 -2.58 1.25 6.08
CA SER A 175 -3.80 1.79 5.50
C SER A 175 -3.48 3.04 4.70
N GLY A 176 -3.74 2.99 3.39
CA GLY A 176 -3.58 4.14 2.50
C GLY A 176 -4.43 5.32 2.97
N GLY A 177 -3.88 6.54 2.86
CA GLY A 177 -4.52 7.74 3.40
C GLY A 177 -4.43 7.89 4.93
N GLY A 178 -3.91 6.89 5.66
CA GLY A 178 -3.60 6.98 7.09
C GLY A 178 -2.53 8.04 7.40
N GLY A 179 -2.63 8.70 8.55
CA GLY A 179 -1.68 9.73 8.99
C GLY A 179 -1.41 9.69 10.49
N ILE A 180 -0.47 10.54 10.92
CA ILE A 180 -0.14 10.83 12.32
C ILE A 180 -1.36 11.43 13.03
N LEU A 181 -2.10 12.31 12.35
CA LEU A 181 -3.28 12.97 12.90
C LEU A 181 -4.56 12.20 12.58
N ASN A 182 -5.41 12.01 13.60
CA ASN A 182 -6.67 11.24 13.50
C ASN A 182 -7.74 11.89 12.59
N HIS A 183 -7.45 13.03 11.96
CA HIS A 183 -8.28 13.66 10.93
C HIS A 183 -7.67 13.63 9.52
N THR A 184 -6.37 13.33 9.38
CA THR A 184 -5.71 13.18 8.08
C THR A 184 -6.42 12.13 7.23
N GLY A 185 -6.55 12.37 5.93
CA GLY A 185 -7.15 11.43 4.97
C GLY A 185 -8.63 11.10 5.17
N LYS A 186 -9.35 11.80 6.07
CA LYS A 186 -10.79 11.56 6.33
C LYS A 186 -11.66 11.59 5.07
N ILE A 187 -11.25 12.35 4.05
CA ILE A 187 -11.95 12.47 2.76
C ILE A 187 -12.11 11.15 2.00
N PHE A 188 -11.28 10.14 2.27
CA PHE A 188 -11.35 8.84 1.58
C PHE A 188 -12.32 7.84 2.23
N GLY A 189 -12.71 8.07 3.49
CA GLY A 189 -13.33 7.04 4.33
C GLY A 189 -12.40 5.85 4.58
N GLY A 190 -12.86 4.85 5.35
CA GLY A 190 -12.26 3.50 5.41
C GLY A 190 -10.78 3.36 5.79
N ARG A 191 -10.14 4.43 6.28
CA ARG A 191 -8.68 4.50 6.52
C ARG A 191 -8.34 4.41 8.00
N LEU A 192 -7.24 3.74 8.33
CA LEU A 192 -6.69 3.63 9.69
C LEU A 192 -5.62 4.70 9.92
N ASN A 193 -5.85 5.61 10.86
CA ASN A 193 -4.82 6.51 11.37
C ASN A 193 -3.84 5.76 12.30
N MET A 194 -2.74 6.40 12.69
CA MET A 194 -1.71 5.73 13.49
C MET A 194 -2.19 5.25 14.86
N ASP A 195 -3.12 5.94 15.54
CA ASP A 195 -3.68 5.45 16.81
C ASP A 195 -4.50 4.16 16.61
N GLU A 196 -5.31 4.09 15.55
CA GLU A 196 -6.09 2.89 15.18
C GLU A 196 -5.18 1.71 14.82
N GLN A 197 -4.06 1.95 14.13
CA GLN A 197 -3.05 0.92 13.83
C GLN A 197 -2.37 0.41 15.11
N LEU A 198 -2.12 1.29 16.10
CA LEU A 198 -1.57 0.92 17.41
C LEU A 198 -2.59 0.20 18.30
N ASP A 199 -3.89 0.50 18.18
CA ASP A 199 -4.97 -0.26 18.83
C ASP A 199 -5.01 -1.70 18.34
N PHE A 200 -4.95 -1.90 17.02
CA PHE A 200 -4.91 -3.23 16.41
C PHE A 200 -3.63 -4.00 16.76
N PHE A 201 -2.48 -3.33 16.86
CA PHE A 201 -1.27 -3.98 17.38
C PHE A 201 -1.41 -4.34 18.87
N ALA A 202 -2.09 -3.53 19.69
CA ALA A 202 -2.34 -3.87 21.10
C ALA A 202 -3.23 -5.12 21.24
N ASN A 203 -4.23 -5.30 20.37
CA ASN A 203 -5.02 -6.53 20.29
C ASN A 203 -4.13 -7.73 19.90
N THR A 204 -3.35 -7.59 18.83
CA THR A 204 -2.43 -8.64 18.38
C THR A 204 -1.41 -9.03 19.45
N ARG A 205 -0.89 -8.06 20.21
CA ARG A 205 -0.02 -8.33 21.36
C ARG A 205 -0.73 -9.22 22.39
N GLN A 206 -2.01 -8.98 22.65
CA GLN A 206 -2.80 -9.81 23.55
C GLN A 206 -3.04 -11.22 22.98
N ASP A 207 -3.25 -11.37 21.67
CA ASP A 207 -3.35 -12.67 21.00
C ASP A 207 -2.04 -13.46 21.10
N ILE A 208 -0.89 -12.79 20.90
CA ILE A 208 0.45 -13.38 21.06
C ILE A 208 0.63 -13.85 22.51
N ILE A 209 0.37 -13.00 23.50
CA ILE A 209 0.46 -13.37 24.94
C ILE A 209 -0.45 -14.56 25.27
N SER A 210 -1.66 -14.59 24.70
CA SER A 210 -2.61 -15.68 24.93
C SER A 210 -2.20 -16.99 24.23
N SER A 211 -1.41 -16.90 23.15
CA SER A 211 -0.96 -18.04 22.36
C SER A 211 0.36 -18.66 22.84
N ILE A 212 1.29 -17.86 23.40
CA ILE A 212 2.65 -18.33 23.76
C ILE A 212 3.11 -17.94 25.16
N ASP A 213 2.24 -17.38 26.01
CA ASP A 213 2.56 -16.77 27.31
C ASP A 213 3.26 -15.40 27.26
N LEU A 214 3.24 -14.71 28.41
CA LEU A 214 3.78 -13.35 28.53
C LEU A 214 5.32 -13.30 28.43
N PRO A 215 6.11 -14.11 29.17
CA PRO A 215 7.56 -14.20 28.97
C PRO A 215 7.99 -14.41 27.51
N ALA A 216 7.42 -15.39 26.81
CA ALA A 216 7.81 -15.67 25.42
C ALA A 216 7.32 -14.57 24.46
N ALA A 217 6.13 -14.00 24.69
CA ALA A 217 5.64 -12.85 23.94
C ALA A 217 6.58 -11.63 24.07
N LEU A 218 7.07 -11.32 25.27
CA LEU A 218 8.01 -10.21 25.48
C LEU A 218 9.36 -10.47 24.80
N GLN A 219 9.86 -11.70 24.84
CA GLN A 219 11.08 -12.08 24.11
C GLN A 219 10.89 -11.92 22.59
N LEU A 220 9.75 -12.38 22.07
CA LEU A 220 9.38 -12.32 20.67
C LEU A 220 9.26 -10.87 20.17
N LEU A 221 8.57 -10.00 20.92
CA LEU A 221 8.40 -8.57 20.61
C LEU A 221 9.70 -7.75 20.76
N THR A 222 10.60 -8.15 21.65
CA THR A 222 11.93 -7.52 21.80
C THR A 222 12.82 -7.80 20.58
N LYS A 223 12.71 -8.99 19.98
CA LYS A 223 13.44 -9.38 18.76
C LYS A 223 12.81 -8.83 17.48
N ALA A 224 11.51 -8.55 17.50
CA ALA A 224 10.72 -8.07 16.37
C ALA A 224 11.19 -6.71 15.82
N LEU A 225 11.09 -6.52 14.50
CA LEU A 225 11.37 -5.27 13.79
C LEU A 225 10.08 -4.51 13.49
N PHE A 226 10.07 -3.23 13.83
CA PHE A 226 8.94 -2.34 13.64
C PHE A 226 9.32 -1.21 12.65
N SER A 227 9.01 -1.36 11.36
CA SER A 227 9.13 -0.30 10.33
C SER A 227 7.93 0.66 10.26
N VAL A 228 8.04 1.85 10.84
CA VAL A 228 7.07 2.96 10.78
C VAL A 228 7.23 3.77 9.49
N THR A 229 6.14 3.90 8.73
CA THR A 229 6.05 4.84 7.60
C THR A 229 4.73 5.61 7.70
N MET A 230 4.85 6.91 8.01
CA MET A 230 3.72 7.83 8.26
C MET A 230 4.18 9.28 8.01
N GLY A 231 3.24 10.21 7.74
CA GLY A 231 3.51 11.65 7.62
C GLY A 231 3.20 12.25 6.25
N SER A 232 3.44 11.54 5.14
CA SER A 232 3.19 12.07 3.78
C SER A 232 1.73 12.47 3.56
N ASN A 233 0.79 11.69 4.09
CA ASN A 233 -0.65 11.99 4.04
C ASN A 233 -1.03 13.20 4.90
N ASP A 234 -0.33 13.47 6.00
CA ASP A 234 -0.59 14.64 6.85
C ASP A 234 -0.26 15.96 6.13
N PHE A 235 0.57 15.91 5.10
CA PHE A 235 0.73 17.00 4.14
C PHE A 235 -0.29 16.90 3.00
N ILE A 236 -0.17 15.91 2.11
CA ILE A 236 -0.92 15.85 0.84
C ILE A 236 -2.44 15.76 1.07
N ASN A 237 -2.86 14.93 2.03
CA ASN A 237 -4.25 14.57 2.29
C ASN A 237 -4.79 15.20 3.59
N ASN A 238 -4.15 16.28 4.01
CA ASN A 238 -4.59 17.15 5.09
C ASN A 238 -4.13 18.60 4.84
N TYR A 239 -2.92 18.99 5.29
CA TYR A 239 -2.47 20.39 5.29
C TYR A 239 -2.42 21.08 3.92
N LEU A 240 -2.21 20.33 2.84
CA LEU A 240 -2.16 20.84 1.46
C LEU A 240 -3.47 20.64 0.69
N THR A 241 -4.46 19.94 1.25
CA THR A 241 -5.71 19.58 0.55
C THR A 241 -6.41 20.84 0.02
N PRO A 242 -6.51 21.05 -1.31
CA PRO A 242 -7.04 22.29 -1.86
C PRO A 242 -8.48 22.57 -1.43
N VAL A 243 -8.82 23.85 -1.29
CA VAL A 243 -10.13 24.37 -0.81
C VAL A 243 -10.46 24.02 0.64
N ILE A 244 -10.31 22.77 1.06
CA ILE A 244 -10.66 22.26 2.41
C ILE A 244 -9.73 22.84 3.47
N SER A 245 -8.41 22.76 3.27
CA SER A 245 -7.41 23.23 4.25
C SER A 245 -7.06 24.72 4.12
N ALA A 246 -7.52 25.41 3.06
CA ALA A 246 -7.12 26.78 2.75
C ALA A 246 -7.44 27.83 3.85
N PRO A 247 -8.54 27.70 4.64
CA PRO A 247 -8.76 28.54 5.82
C PRO A 247 -7.80 28.20 6.97
N GLU A 248 -7.53 26.91 7.18
CA GLU A 248 -6.67 26.42 8.27
C GLU A 248 -5.20 26.77 8.05
N GLN A 249 -4.69 26.65 6.81
CA GLN A 249 -3.34 27.10 6.43
C GLN A 249 -3.08 28.60 6.72
N LYS A 250 -4.12 29.44 6.79
CA LYS A 250 -4.00 30.87 7.15
C LYS A 250 -3.91 31.10 8.66
N LEU A 251 -4.35 30.13 9.47
CA LEU A 251 -4.38 30.19 10.93
C LEU A 251 -3.22 29.38 11.56
N ILE A 252 -2.77 28.33 10.88
CA ILE A 252 -1.72 27.41 11.33
C ILE A 252 -0.53 27.51 10.36
N PRO A 253 0.54 28.23 10.72
CA PRO A 253 1.74 28.30 9.88
C PRO A 253 2.48 26.94 9.85
N PRO A 254 3.29 26.67 8.81
CA PRO A 254 3.98 25.41 8.60
C PRO A 254 4.70 24.84 9.83
N GLU A 255 5.41 25.68 10.56
CA GLU A 255 6.22 25.32 11.72
C GLU A 255 5.34 24.86 12.90
N THR A 256 4.17 25.51 13.08
CA THR A 256 3.19 25.10 14.10
C THR A 256 2.53 23.79 13.71
N PHE A 257 2.21 23.58 12.44
CA PHE A 257 1.66 22.30 11.96
C PHE A 257 2.67 21.16 12.16
N VAL A 258 3.93 21.35 11.77
CA VAL A 258 5.02 20.39 12.01
C VAL A 258 5.20 20.11 13.51
N GLY A 259 5.20 21.14 14.36
CA GLY A 259 5.26 20.97 15.82
C GLY A 259 4.11 20.12 16.38
N ILE A 260 2.89 20.27 15.84
CA ILE A 260 1.74 19.42 16.19
C ILE A 260 1.97 17.97 15.76
N LEU A 261 2.45 17.73 14.53
CA LEU A 261 2.77 16.38 14.04
C LEU A 261 3.81 15.70 14.94
N ILE A 262 4.93 16.36 15.22
CA ILE A 262 6.03 15.83 16.04
C ILE A 262 5.57 15.55 17.47
N SER A 263 4.73 16.43 18.05
CA SER A 263 4.13 16.22 19.37
C SER A 263 3.23 14.98 19.42
N ARG A 264 2.41 14.73 18.39
CA ARG A 264 1.59 13.50 18.31
C ARG A 264 2.40 12.26 18.01
N TYR A 265 3.37 12.35 17.12
CA TYR A 265 4.22 11.22 16.75
C TYR A 265 5.08 10.76 17.94
N ARG A 266 5.56 11.68 18.79
CA ARG A 266 6.22 11.35 20.08
C ARG A 266 5.35 10.44 20.95
N LEU A 267 4.07 10.77 21.11
CA LEU A 267 3.13 9.99 21.93
C LEU A 267 2.88 8.60 21.30
N GLN A 268 2.71 8.53 19.99
CA GLN A 268 2.47 7.30 19.24
C GLN A 268 3.68 6.35 19.24
N LEU A 269 4.89 6.87 19.06
CA LEU A 269 6.14 6.09 19.12
C LEU A 269 6.45 5.62 20.56
N THR A 270 6.19 6.46 21.56
CA THR A 270 6.27 6.06 22.98
C THR A 270 5.24 4.98 23.31
N ARG A 271 4.02 5.08 22.78
CA ARG A 271 2.99 4.04 22.90
C ARG A 271 3.44 2.72 22.27
N LEU A 272 4.04 2.75 21.08
CA LEU A 272 4.58 1.56 20.41
C LEU A 272 5.68 0.88 21.25
N TYR A 273 6.59 1.66 21.83
CA TYR A 273 7.59 1.17 22.78
C TYR A 273 6.96 0.54 24.04
N ASN A 274 5.94 1.17 24.62
CA ASN A 274 5.22 0.66 25.79
C ASN A 274 4.46 -0.65 25.50
N LEU A 275 4.07 -0.89 24.25
CA LEU A 275 3.51 -2.17 23.79
C LEU A 275 4.58 -3.28 23.63
N GLY A 276 5.86 -2.97 23.81
CA GLY A 276 6.96 -3.94 23.81
C GLY A 276 7.88 -3.88 22.59
N ALA A 277 7.67 -2.94 21.67
CA ALA A 277 8.58 -2.74 20.54
C ALA A 277 9.95 -2.26 21.01
N ARG A 278 11.02 -2.83 20.44
CA ARG A 278 12.41 -2.44 20.77
C ARG A 278 13.26 -2.07 19.56
N LYS A 279 13.13 -2.76 18.42
CA LYS A 279 13.82 -2.41 17.17
C LYS A 279 12.87 -1.65 16.25
N ILE A 280 12.98 -0.33 16.18
CA ILE A 280 11.98 0.53 15.55
C ILE A 280 12.64 1.36 14.44
N LEU A 281 12.43 0.94 13.19
CA LEU A 281 12.78 1.72 12.00
C LEU A 281 11.69 2.76 11.76
N VAL A 282 12.04 4.00 11.43
CA VAL A 282 11.09 5.09 11.17
C VAL A 282 11.53 5.84 9.93
N THR A 283 10.74 5.79 8.86
CA THR A 283 11.01 6.56 7.64
C THR A 283 10.57 8.00 7.82
N ASN A 284 11.36 8.93 7.28
CA ASN A 284 10.95 10.32 7.12
C ASN A 284 9.94 10.49 5.98
N VAL A 285 9.53 11.73 5.69
CA VAL A 285 8.62 12.04 4.57
C VAL A 285 9.45 12.26 3.31
N GLY A 286 9.12 11.53 2.23
CA GLY A 286 9.79 11.65 0.92
C GLY A 286 9.62 13.03 0.26
N PRO A 287 10.21 13.27 -0.92
CA PRO A 287 10.09 14.54 -1.63
C PRO A 287 8.71 14.65 -2.30
N ILE A 288 7.68 14.95 -1.48
CA ILE A 288 6.28 14.92 -1.90
C ILE A 288 5.98 15.87 -3.07
N GLY A 289 6.66 17.01 -3.18
CA GLY A 289 6.53 17.92 -4.32
C GLY A 289 7.05 17.36 -5.64
N CYS A 290 7.77 16.23 -5.63
CA CYS A 290 8.26 15.57 -6.83
C CYS A 290 7.32 14.48 -7.37
N ILE A 291 6.23 14.11 -6.66
CA ILE A 291 5.28 13.09 -7.14
C ILE A 291 4.44 13.63 -8.32
N PRO A 292 3.94 12.76 -9.22
CA PRO A 292 3.15 13.21 -10.37
C PRO A 292 1.89 14.02 -10.00
N TYR A 293 1.21 13.70 -8.89
CA TYR A 293 0.04 14.45 -8.40
C TYR A 293 0.37 15.93 -8.16
N GLU A 294 1.37 16.23 -7.33
CA GLU A 294 1.75 17.62 -7.01
C GLU A 294 2.16 18.39 -8.28
N ARG A 295 2.90 17.75 -9.18
CA ARG A 295 3.32 18.37 -10.46
C ARG A 295 2.15 18.74 -11.36
N ASP A 296 1.13 17.88 -11.44
CA ASP A 296 -0.05 18.13 -12.28
C ASP A 296 -1.07 19.08 -11.63
N THR A 297 -1.10 19.20 -10.29
CA THR A 297 -1.99 20.13 -9.58
C THR A 297 -1.39 21.52 -9.36
N ASN A 298 -0.06 21.68 -9.45
CA ASN A 298 0.65 22.96 -9.31
C ASN A 298 1.31 23.38 -10.64
N LEU A 299 0.50 23.85 -11.60
CA LEU A 299 0.92 24.13 -12.98
C LEU A 299 2.13 25.08 -13.11
N ASP A 300 2.29 26.02 -12.17
CA ASP A 300 3.38 27.01 -12.14
C ASP A 300 4.77 26.35 -11.99
N ALA A 301 4.86 25.12 -11.48
CA ALA A 301 6.12 24.39 -11.34
C ALA A 301 6.67 23.83 -12.67
N GLY A 302 5.85 23.76 -13.73
CA GLY A 302 6.28 23.27 -15.05
C GLY A 302 6.73 21.80 -15.02
N ASP A 303 8.02 21.55 -15.33
CA ASP A 303 8.65 20.22 -15.22
C ASP A 303 9.44 20.01 -13.92
N SER A 304 9.49 21.03 -13.04
CA SER A 304 10.19 20.97 -11.75
C SER A 304 9.34 20.28 -10.67
N CYS A 305 9.98 19.85 -9.58
CA CYS A 305 9.23 19.52 -8.38
C CYS A 305 8.62 20.79 -7.77
N VAL A 306 7.46 20.65 -7.14
CA VAL A 306 6.79 21.75 -6.43
C VAL A 306 7.55 22.06 -5.15
N GLU A 307 7.86 23.35 -4.92
CA GLU A 307 8.73 23.75 -3.81
C GLU A 307 8.05 23.63 -2.44
N LYS A 308 6.85 24.21 -2.27
CA LYS A 308 6.15 24.27 -0.97
C LYS A 308 5.93 22.89 -0.30
N PRO A 309 5.49 21.82 -1.00
CA PRO A 309 5.38 20.50 -0.40
C PRO A 309 6.74 19.93 0.02
N ASN A 310 7.80 20.16 -0.75
CA ASN A 310 9.15 19.73 -0.38
C ASN A 310 9.70 20.50 0.82
N GLN A 311 9.47 21.80 0.91
CA GLN A 311 9.82 22.61 2.09
C GLN A 311 9.13 22.08 3.37
N LEU A 312 7.85 21.69 3.29
CA LEU A 312 7.12 21.10 4.43
C LEU A 312 7.74 19.77 4.91
N ALA A 313 8.12 18.89 3.97
CA ALA A 313 8.86 17.67 4.30
C ALA A 313 10.24 18.01 4.92
N GLN A 314 10.95 19.01 4.39
CA GLN A 314 12.24 19.47 4.92
C GLN A 314 12.16 20.17 6.28
N LEU A 315 11.00 20.71 6.68
CA LEU A 315 10.75 21.18 8.04
C LEU A 315 10.49 20.02 9.02
N PHE A 316 9.73 19.00 8.59
CA PHE A 316 9.37 17.85 9.43
C PHE A 316 10.53 16.86 9.64
N ASN A 317 11.31 16.57 8.61
CA ASN A 317 12.31 15.51 8.63
C ASN A 317 13.43 15.73 9.68
N PRO A 318 13.99 16.95 9.87
CA PRO A 318 14.96 17.22 10.93
C PRO A 318 14.36 17.08 12.34
N GLU A 319 13.14 17.60 12.56
CA GLU A 319 12.44 17.48 13.84
C GLU A 319 12.14 16.01 14.19
N LEU A 320 11.78 15.19 13.19
CA LEU A 320 11.66 13.75 13.38
C LEU A 320 12.99 13.11 13.79
N LYS A 321 14.10 13.47 13.14
CA LYS A 321 15.43 12.95 13.49
C LYS A 321 15.83 13.32 14.93
N SER A 322 15.53 14.55 15.35
CA SER A 322 15.70 15.01 16.73
C SER A 322 14.82 14.22 17.71
N LEU A 323 13.54 14.00 17.39
CA LEU A 323 12.63 13.18 18.19
C LEU A 323 13.14 11.75 18.35
N LEU A 324 13.61 11.08 17.30
CA LEU A 324 14.14 9.71 17.43
C LEU A 324 15.43 9.67 18.27
N THR A 325 16.22 10.74 18.26
CA THR A 325 17.39 10.90 19.13
C THR A 325 16.97 11.05 20.61
N GLU A 326 15.95 11.88 20.88
CA GLU A 326 15.32 12.01 22.20
C GLU A 326 14.74 10.68 22.71
N LEU A 327 14.02 9.93 21.86
CA LEU A 327 13.43 8.64 22.24
C LEU A 327 14.51 7.59 22.54
N ASN A 328 15.57 7.50 21.74
CA ASN A 328 16.72 6.61 22.04
C ASN A 328 17.40 6.95 23.38
N ALA A 329 17.47 8.23 23.75
CA ALA A 329 18.09 8.66 25.01
C ALA A 329 17.23 8.37 26.25
N ASN A 330 15.89 8.31 26.09
CA ASN A 330 14.95 8.22 27.22
C ASN A 330 14.21 6.88 27.33
N LEU A 331 14.20 6.05 26.27
CA LEU A 331 13.48 4.76 26.24
C LEU A 331 14.48 3.59 26.24
N GLU A 332 14.84 3.12 27.44
CA GLU A 332 15.88 2.12 27.65
C GLU A 332 15.68 0.82 26.84
N GLY A 333 16.78 0.32 26.27
CA GLY A 333 16.77 -0.90 25.46
C GLY A 333 16.06 -0.79 24.10
N SER A 334 15.50 0.37 23.76
CA SER A 334 14.99 0.65 22.42
C SER A 334 16.11 1.07 21.45
N LYS A 335 15.85 0.89 20.17
CA LYS A 335 16.70 1.29 19.04
C LYS A 335 15.80 1.88 17.96
N PHE A 336 15.57 3.19 18.06
CA PHE A 336 14.94 3.97 17.00
C PHE A 336 15.95 4.28 15.91
N VAL A 337 15.63 3.93 14.67
CA VAL A 337 16.48 4.14 13.48
C VAL A 337 15.75 5.04 12.51
N TYR A 338 16.34 6.18 12.18
CA TYR A 338 15.86 7.14 11.18
C TYR A 338 16.24 6.66 9.77
N ALA A 339 15.27 6.49 8.89
CA ALA A 339 15.45 6.18 7.48
C ALA A 339 15.16 7.41 6.59
N ASP A 340 16.17 7.85 5.83
CA ASP A 340 16.09 9.05 4.98
C ASP A 340 15.53 8.73 3.58
N VAL A 341 14.25 8.35 3.53
CA VAL A 341 13.58 8.12 2.24
C VAL A 341 13.46 9.41 1.41
N TYR A 342 13.53 10.60 2.02
CA TYR A 342 13.68 11.87 1.29
C TYR A 342 14.97 11.89 0.46
N GLY A 343 16.12 11.71 1.11
CA GLY A 343 17.44 11.71 0.47
C GLY A 343 17.55 10.62 -0.59
N ILE A 344 17.08 9.41 -0.27
CA ILE A 344 17.09 8.27 -1.18
C ILE A 344 16.23 8.51 -2.42
N VAL A 345 14.96 8.92 -2.26
CA VAL A 345 14.06 9.12 -3.41
C VAL A 345 14.49 10.33 -4.25
N ASN A 346 15.02 11.39 -3.64
CA ASN A 346 15.59 12.51 -4.37
C ASN A 346 16.83 12.10 -5.19
N ASP A 347 17.71 11.26 -4.63
CA ASP A 347 18.85 10.74 -5.38
C ASP A 347 18.42 9.83 -6.55
N ILE A 348 17.38 9.00 -6.35
CA ILE A 348 16.76 8.19 -7.41
C ILE A 348 16.17 9.06 -8.52
N THR A 349 15.40 10.11 -8.19
CA THR A 349 14.77 10.95 -9.22
C THR A 349 15.78 11.82 -9.98
N GLN A 350 16.82 12.31 -9.32
CA GLN A 350 17.88 13.11 -9.96
C GLN A 350 18.83 12.27 -10.83
N LYS A 351 19.11 11.01 -10.44
CA LYS A 351 20.06 10.11 -11.14
C LYS A 351 19.38 8.88 -11.76
N TYR A 352 18.11 9.00 -12.12
CA TYR A 352 17.25 7.87 -12.51
C TYR A 352 17.83 6.97 -13.62
N ILE A 353 18.58 7.55 -14.57
CA ILE A 353 19.26 6.83 -15.64
C ILE A 353 20.31 5.85 -15.10
N SER A 354 21.11 6.22 -14.09
CA SER A 354 22.11 5.30 -13.49
C SER A 354 21.47 4.18 -12.67
N PHE A 355 20.20 4.35 -12.28
CA PHE A 355 19.38 3.31 -11.66
C PHE A 355 18.60 2.46 -12.67
N GLY A 356 18.74 2.73 -13.98
CA GLY A 356 18.14 1.95 -15.06
C GLY A 356 16.72 2.36 -15.47
N PHE A 357 16.20 3.45 -14.91
CA PHE A 357 14.92 4.06 -15.30
C PHE A 357 15.07 4.93 -16.56
N VAL A 358 13.95 5.15 -17.26
CA VAL A 358 13.84 6.10 -18.40
C VAL A 358 12.87 7.25 -18.11
N ASN A 359 12.06 7.16 -17.06
CA ASN A 359 11.16 8.22 -16.62
C ASN A 359 11.18 8.33 -15.07
N ALA A 360 11.31 9.55 -14.57
CA ALA A 360 11.40 9.86 -13.14
C ALA A 360 10.42 10.92 -12.64
N ASN A 361 9.45 11.32 -13.46
CA ASN A 361 8.52 12.42 -13.17
C ASN A 361 7.06 12.11 -13.55
N SER A 362 6.80 11.05 -14.31
CA SER A 362 5.46 10.61 -14.69
C SER A 362 5.07 9.28 -14.02
N ALA A 363 3.77 9.08 -13.81
CA ALA A 363 3.18 7.82 -13.39
C ALA A 363 3.17 6.80 -14.55
N CYS A 364 3.47 5.52 -14.25
CA CYS A 364 3.28 4.42 -15.20
C CYS A 364 1.81 4.09 -15.45
N CYS A 365 0.96 4.11 -14.41
CA CYS A 365 -0.47 3.88 -14.43
C CYS A 365 -1.22 5.18 -14.15
N HIS A 366 -1.95 5.69 -15.15
CA HIS A 366 -2.69 6.94 -15.02
C HIS A 366 -3.87 7.01 -15.99
N VAL A 367 -4.87 7.85 -15.68
CA VAL A 367 -5.95 8.17 -16.65
C VAL A 367 -5.67 9.49 -17.37
N ALA A 368 -5.24 10.53 -16.63
CA ALA A 368 -5.08 11.89 -17.13
C ALA A 368 -3.99 12.67 -16.36
N GLY A 369 -3.61 13.84 -16.89
CA GLY A 369 -2.52 14.67 -16.39
C GLY A 369 -1.29 14.65 -17.31
N ARG A 370 -0.47 15.70 -17.28
CA ARG A 370 0.78 15.81 -18.05
C ARG A 370 1.82 14.82 -17.52
N PHE A 371 1.85 14.64 -16.20
CA PHE A 371 2.67 13.63 -15.52
C PHE A 371 1.85 12.38 -15.16
N GLY A 372 0.55 12.36 -15.44
CA GLY A 372 -0.34 11.27 -15.07
C GLY A 372 -0.83 11.35 -13.62
N GLY A 373 -0.76 12.53 -13.01
CA GLY A 373 -1.08 12.79 -11.60
C GLY A 373 -2.53 13.17 -11.29
N LEU A 374 -3.34 13.59 -12.29
CA LEU A 374 -4.66 14.19 -12.03
C LEU A 374 -5.74 13.18 -11.58
N ILE A 375 -5.62 11.91 -11.98
CA ILE A 375 -6.64 10.88 -11.72
C ILE A 375 -5.93 9.58 -11.32
N PRO A 376 -6.26 8.99 -10.16
CA PRO A 376 -5.67 7.74 -9.68
C PRO A 376 -5.75 6.56 -10.67
N CYS A 377 -4.81 5.63 -10.50
CA CYS A 377 -4.79 4.35 -11.22
C CYS A 377 -6.07 3.53 -10.97
N GLY A 378 -6.68 2.99 -12.03
CA GLY A 378 -7.92 2.20 -11.96
C GLY A 378 -8.30 1.59 -13.32
N PRO A 379 -9.51 1.01 -13.47
CA PRO A 379 -9.92 0.31 -14.68
C PRO A 379 -9.78 1.08 -16.02
N PRO A 380 -9.98 2.41 -16.11
CA PRO A 380 -9.79 3.15 -17.36
C PRO A 380 -8.36 3.66 -17.58
N SER A 381 -7.39 3.30 -16.73
CA SER A 381 -6.03 3.81 -16.81
C SER A 381 -5.24 3.22 -17.98
N LYS A 382 -4.39 4.04 -18.58
CA LYS A 382 -3.26 3.59 -19.39
C LYS A 382 -2.17 3.10 -18.44
N VAL A 383 -1.53 1.99 -18.79
CA VAL A 383 -0.39 1.43 -18.05
C VAL A 383 0.81 1.37 -18.99
N CYS A 384 1.97 1.84 -18.52
CA CYS A 384 3.20 1.85 -19.30
C CYS A 384 3.67 0.42 -19.63
N ARG A 385 4.31 0.26 -20.80
CA ARG A 385 4.77 -1.06 -21.30
C ARG A 385 5.87 -1.67 -20.42
N GLU A 386 6.82 -0.86 -19.98
CA GLU A 386 7.97 -1.29 -19.17
C GLU A 386 7.91 -0.68 -17.77
N ARG A 387 7.16 -1.34 -16.88
CA ARG A 387 6.88 -0.89 -15.50
C ARG A 387 8.15 -0.63 -14.68
N SER A 388 9.19 -1.44 -14.90
CA SER A 388 10.50 -1.32 -14.24
C SER A 388 11.33 -0.12 -14.71
N LYS A 389 10.90 0.61 -15.75
CA LYS A 389 11.58 1.78 -16.30
C LYS A 389 11.04 3.11 -15.78
N TYR A 390 10.03 3.09 -14.92
CA TYR A 390 9.42 4.27 -14.31
C TYR A 390 9.73 4.32 -12.80
N VAL A 391 10.11 5.50 -12.28
CA VAL A 391 10.29 5.69 -10.83
C VAL A 391 8.95 5.67 -10.10
N PHE A 392 7.89 6.24 -10.69
CA PHE A 392 6.54 6.28 -10.10
C PHE A 392 5.61 5.28 -10.79
N TRP A 393 4.84 4.53 -10.01
CA TRP A 393 3.78 3.70 -10.57
C TRP A 393 2.49 4.49 -10.80
N ASP A 394 1.99 5.25 -9.84
CA ASP A 394 0.75 6.03 -9.94
C ASP A 394 0.99 7.52 -9.58
N PRO A 395 -0.05 8.37 -9.40
CA PRO A 395 0.15 9.76 -9.01
C PRO A 395 0.95 10.03 -7.72
N TYR A 396 1.09 9.03 -6.85
CA TYR A 396 1.61 9.17 -5.48
C TYR A 396 2.77 8.23 -5.17
N HIS A 397 2.71 6.99 -5.64
CA HIS A 397 3.56 5.89 -5.14
C HIS A 397 4.76 5.59 -6.06
N PRO A 398 5.96 5.31 -5.48
CA PRO A 398 7.08 4.74 -6.23
C PRO A 398 6.72 3.36 -6.81
N SER A 399 7.30 3.01 -7.95
CA SER A 399 7.16 1.68 -8.56
C SER A 399 7.89 0.60 -7.75
N ASP A 400 7.54 -0.67 -7.98
CA ASP A 400 8.25 -1.81 -7.38
C ASP A 400 9.78 -1.74 -7.62
N ALA A 401 10.20 -1.30 -8.81
CA ALA A 401 11.61 -1.14 -9.15
C ALA A 401 12.29 -0.01 -8.36
N ALA A 402 11.58 1.07 -8.04
CA ALA A 402 12.07 2.10 -7.13
C ALA A 402 12.10 1.60 -5.67
N ASN A 403 11.02 0.95 -5.21
CA ASN A 403 10.92 0.38 -3.86
C ASN A 403 12.03 -0.66 -3.58
N VAL A 404 12.39 -1.47 -4.58
CA VAL A 404 13.58 -2.36 -4.56
C VAL A 404 14.88 -1.62 -4.22
N ILE A 405 15.11 -0.46 -4.83
CA ILE A 405 16.34 0.32 -4.62
C ILE A 405 16.30 1.01 -3.26
N ILE A 406 15.15 1.54 -2.87
CA ILE A 406 14.94 2.14 -1.54
C ILE A 406 15.19 1.09 -0.45
N ALA A 407 14.57 -0.09 -0.55
CA ALA A 407 14.77 -1.19 0.39
C ALA A 407 16.24 -1.61 0.48
N ARG A 408 16.94 -1.77 -0.66
CA ARG A 408 18.38 -2.08 -0.67
C ARG A 408 19.21 -1.03 0.07
N ARG A 409 18.91 0.27 -0.10
CA ARG A 409 19.59 1.36 0.59
C ARG A 409 19.31 1.39 2.09
N LEU A 410 18.08 1.11 2.54
CA LEU A 410 17.80 0.94 3.97
C LEU A 410 18.43 -0.32 4.58
N LEU A 411 18.59 -1.40 3.80
CA LEU A 411 19.21 -2.65 4.25
C LEU A 411 20.73 -2.56 4.39
N TYR A 412 21.41 -1.90 3.45
CA TYR A 412 22.88 -1.95 3.29
C TYR A 412 23.58 -0.59 3.27
N GLY A 413 22.81 0.51 3.21
CA GLY A 413 23.33 1.86 3.13
C GLY A 413 24.09 2.29 4.37
N ASP A 414 24.74 3.45 4.24
CA ASP A 414 25.51 4.11 5.29
C ASP A 414 24.68 5.20 6.00
N SER A 415 25.36 6.02 6.80
CA SER A 415 24.75 7.11 7.58
C SER A 415 24.06 8.21 6.75
N ASN A 416 24.25 8.25 5.43
CA ASN A 416 23.54 9.16 4.54
C ASN A 416 22.12 8.67 4.21
N ASP A 417 21.90 7.35 4.26
CA ASP A 417 20.61 6.70 3.96
C ASP A 417 19.82 6.38 5.24
N ILE A 418 20.52 5.98 6.30
CA ILE A 418 19.91 5.42 7.50
C ILE A 418 20.81 5.57 8.73
N SER A 419 20.25 5.91 9.89
CA SER A 419 21.02 6.30 11.08
C SER A 419 20.33 5.88 12.39
N PRO A 420 21.06 5.41 13.42
CA PRO A 420 22.52 5.29 13.51
C PRO A 420 23.11 4.02 12.86
N ILE A 421 22.27 3.04 12.52
CA ILE A 421 22.66 1.73 11.95
C ILE A 421 21.67 1.34 10.85
N ASN A 422 22.09 0.52 9.89
CA ASN A 422 21.19 0.04 8.83
C ASN A 422 20.26 -1.09 9.31
N VAL A 423 19.25 -1.45 8.50
CA VAL A 423 18.25 -2.44 8.90
C VAL A 423 18.86 -3.82 9.17
N LEU A 424 19.90 -4.23 8.43
CA LEU A 424 20.58 -5.50 8.68
C LEU A 424 21.24 -5.52 10.07
N GLN A 425 21.98 -4.45 10.41
CA GLN A 425 22.57 -4.28 11.73
C GLN A 425 21.50 -4.22 12.83
N LEU A 426 20.40 -3.50 12.62
CA LEU A 426 19.29 -3.41 13.58
C LEU A 426 18.70 -4.78 13.90
N ILE A 427 18.41 -5.59 12.87
CA ILE A 427 17.88 -6.96 13.02
C ILE A 427 18.85 -7.84 13.81
N GLN A 428 20.16 -7.75 13.55
CA GLN A 428 21.20 -8.54 14.23
C GLN A 428 21.49 -8.12 15.68
N SER A 429 20.96 -6.97 16.13
CA SER A 429 21.36 -6.32 17.39
C SER A 429 20.50 -6.62 18.62
#